data_AF-A0A015K4E4-F1
#
_entry.id   AF-A0A015K4E4-F1
#
_cell.length_a   1.000
_cell.length_b   1.000
_cell.length_c   1.000
_cell.angle_alpha   90.00
_cell.angle_beta   90.00
_cell.angle_gamma   90.00
#
_symmetry.space_group_name_H-M   'P 1'
#
loop_
_entity.id
_entity.type
_entity.pdbx_description
1 polymer ?
#
loop_
_entity_poly.entity_id
_entity_poly.type
_entity_poly.pdbx_seq_one_letter_code
_entity_poly.pdbx_strand_id
1 'polypeptide(L)'
;MDHAGDERVSKIHNDEEEIKISPEETFRSSFLKIPGCILLDVRACFKKIYPRSEVQNSSSLSFYLKLCGLPSKTDMPINRMWQLYEEAVNATTPIEEMRKVAEYCITDALRCQQLMLHHNVVGDYREVAIISYVSFYDSCFNAGGIKVCNLLGAYAHDNNILVSMSPKECT
;
A
#
# COMPACT_ATOMS: atom_id res chain seq x y z
N MET A 1 29.92 -28.49 8.53
CA MET A 1 30.07 -27.03 8.34
C MET A 1 28.67 -26.47 8.43
N ASP A 2 28.45 -25.68 9.46
CA ASP A 2 27.16 -25.45 10.08
C ASP A 2 26.16 -24.73 9.16
N HIS A 3 24.97 -25.32 9.02
CA HIS A 3 23.76 -24.67 8.54
C HIS A 3 23.11 -23.84 9.65
N ALA A 4 23.89 -22.99 10.31
CA ALA A 4 23.35 -21.92 11.14
C ALA A 4 23.15 -20.68 10.26
N GLY A 5 22.21 -20.79 9.32
CA GLY A 5 21.67 -19.63 8.63
C GLY A 5 21.03 -18.71 9.66
N ASP A 6 21.49 -17.47 9.67
CA ASP A 6 21.29 -16.47 10.71
C ASP A 6 19.81 -16.21 11.06
N GLU A 7 19.32 -16.85 12.13
CA GLU A 7 18.01 -16.59 12.75
C GLU A 7 17.86 -15.14 13.26
N ARG A 8 18.94 -14.34 13.22
CA ARG A 8 18.91 -12.90 13.56
C ARG A 8 18.54 -12.03 12.37
N VAL A 9 18.67 -12.51 11.13
CA VAL A 9 18.25 -11.79 9.90
C VAL A 9 16.75 -11.99 9.65
N SER A 10 16.14 -13.06 10.14
CA SER A 10 14.69 -13.28 10.05
C SER A 10 13.86 -12.49 11.07
N LYS A 11 14.50 -11.82 12.03
CA LYS A 11 13.88 -10.83 12.95
C LYS A 11 14.01 -9.38 12.46
N ILE A 12 14.18 -9.16 11.15
CA ILE A 12 14.30 -7.82 10.58
C ILE A 12 12.89 -7.28 10.26
N HIS A 13 12.36 -6.45 11.16
CA HIS A 13 11.39 -5.36 10.91
C HIS A 13 10.17 -5.63 10.00
N ASN A 14 9.61 -6.84 10.00
CA ASN A 14 8.27 -7.08 9.45
C ASN A 14 7.24 -6.73 10.53
N ASP A 15 6.80 -5.49 10.54
CA ASP A 15 5.73 -5.01 11.40
C ASP A 15 4.41 -5.00 10.63
N GLU A 16 3.32 -5.33 11.31
CA GLU A 16 1.96 -5.13 10.79
C GLU A 16 1.58 -3.67 11.02
N GLU A 17 1.21 -2.98 9.96
CA GLU A 17 0.73 -1.60 10.00
C GLU A 17 -0.77 -1.53 9.71
N GLU A 18 -1.46 -0.71 10.49
CA GLU A 18 -2.88 -0.45 10.35
C GLU A 18 -3.11 0.84 9.54
N ILE A 19 -3.58 0.68 8.31
CA ILE A 19 -3.90 1.77 7.39
C ILE A 19 -5.38 2.12 7.54
N LYS A 20 -5.69 3.34 7.96
CA LYS A 20 -7.08 3.78 8.06
C LYS A 20 -7.67 4.02 6.67
N ILE A 21 -8.74 3.30 6.32
CA ILE A 21 -9.45 3.44 5.04
C ILE A 21 -10.65 4.38 5.18
N SER A 22 -11.52 4.09 6.15
CA SER A 22 -12.68 4.91 6.53
C SER A 22 -12.79 4.96 8.06
N PRO A 23 -13.71 5.75 8.64
CA PRO A 23 -13.93 5.72 10.09
C PRO A 23 -14.23 4.31 10.63
N GLU A 24 -14.89 3.47 9.83
CA GLU A 24 -15.32 2.10 10.17
C GLU A 24 -14.37 1.00 9.65
N GLU A 25 -13.48 1.31 8.70
CA GLU A 25 -12.58 0.32 8.09
C GLU A 25 -11.10 0.66 8.31
N THR A 26 -10.36 -0.36 8.75
CA THR A 26 -8.90 -0.37 8.80
C THR A 26 -8.39 -1.53 7.94
N PHE A 27 -7.35 -1.29 7.16
CA PHE A 27 -6.67 -2.29 6.36
C PHE A 27 -5.33 -2.62 7.00
N ARG A 28 -5.06 -3.91 7.20
CA ARG A 28 -3.79 -4.39 7.75
C ARG A 28 -2.85 -4.78 6.62
N SER A 29 -1.66 -4.20 6.62
CA SER A 29 -0.61 -4.52 5.66
C SER A 29 0.68 -4.82 6.43
N SER A 30 1.32 -5.94 6.10
CA SER A 30 2.61 -6.31 6.66
C SER A 30 3.69 -6.04 5.62
N PHE A 31 4.73 -5.32 6.03
CA PHE A 31 5.84 -4.99 5.15
C PHE A 31 7.12 -4.72 5.92
N LEU A 32 8.23 -4.84 5.20
CA LEU A 32 9.55 -4.53 5.74
C LEU A 32 9.69 -3.02 5.96
N LYS A 33 9.78 -2.59 7.21
CA LYS A 33 10.07 -1.18 7.52
C LYS A 33 11.55 -0.88 7.26
N ILE A 34 11.79 -0.05 6.26
CA ILE A 34 13.12 0.46 5.93
C ILE A 34 13.16 1.94 6.33
N PRO A 35 14.07 2.36 7.23
CA PRO A 35 14.20 3.76 7.60
C PRO A 35 14.40 4.66 6.38
N GLY A 36 13.61 5.73 6.29
CA GLY A 36 13.63 6.65 5.14
C GLY A 36 12.80 6.19 3.93
N CYS A 37 12.20 5.01 3.97
CA CYS A 37 11.27 4.53 2.94
C CYS A 37 9.84 4.48 3.47
N ILE A 38 8.88 4.83 2.61
CA ILE A 38 7.46 4.73 2.90
C ILE A 38 6.86 3.79 1.86
N LEU A 39 6.31 2.66 2.32
CA LEU A 39 5.74 1.64 1.45
C LEU A 39 4.24 1.88 1.29
N LEU A 40 3.82 2.19 0.07
CA LEU A 40 2.41 2.41 -0.26
C LEU A 40 1.82 1.14 -0.85
N ASP A 41 0.87 0.54 -0.13
CA ASP A 41 0.07 -0.56 -0.63
C ASP A 41 -0.99 -0.02 -1.60
N VAL A 42 -0.86 -0.37 -2.88
CA VAL A 42 -1.77 0.08 -3.95
C VAL A 42 -3.22 -0.32 -3.65
N ARG A 43 -3.44 -1.53 -3.11
CA ARG A 43 -4.79 -2.01 -2.78
C ARG A 43 -5.39 -1.17 -1.66
N ALA A 44 -4.60 -0.84 -0.64
CA ALA A 44 -5.05 0.02 0.45
C ALA A 44 -5.36 1.44 -0.05
N CYS A 45 -4.50 2.01 -0.91
CA CYS A 45 -4.73 3.33 -1.50
C CYS A 45 -6.04 3.37 -2.31
N PHE A 46 -6.25 2.39 -3.17
CA PHE A 46 -7.46 2.32 -4.00
C PHE A 46 -8.74 2.07 -3.20
N LYS A 47 -8.63 1.33 -2.08
CA LYS A 47 -9.73 1.22 -1.12
C LYS A 47 -10.11 2.56 -0.48
N LYS A 48 -9.18 3.51 -0.35
CA LYS A 48 -9.49 4.87 0.15
C LYS A 48 -10.12 5.74 -0.93
N ILE A 49 -9.66 5.61 -2.16
CA ILE A 49 -10.11 6.42 -3.30
C ILE A 49 -11.55 6.09 -3.67
N TYR A 50 -11.89 4.79 -3.72
CA TYR A 50 -13.20 4.34 -4.12
C TYR A 50 -14.07 3.98 -2.90
N PRO A 51 -15.24 4.62 -2.71
CA PRO A 51 -16.15 4.29 -1.63
C PRO A 51 -16.60 2.82 -1.68
N ARG A 52 -16.89 2.23 -0.52
CA ARG A 52 -17.39 0.84 -0.41
C ARG A 52 -18.62 0.55 -1.28
N SER A 53 -19.48 1.54 -1.53
CA SER A 53 -20.67 1.40 -2.38
C SER A 53 -20.33 1.19 -3.85
N GLU A 54 -19.17 1.66 -4.31
CA GLU A 54 -18.70 1.54 -5.70
C GLU A 54 -17.86 0.28 -5.90
N VAL A 55 -17.15 -0.15 -4.86
CA VAL A 55 -16.29 -1.34 -4.86
C VAL A 55 -17.08 -2.55 -4.34
N GLN A 56 -17.88 -3.18 -5.21
CA GLN A 56 -18.57 -4.44 -4.92
C GLN A 56 -17.58 -5.54 -4.51
N ASN A 57 -17.40 -5.80 -3.20
CA ASN A 57 -16.71 -6.94 -2.56
C ASN A 57 -15.35 -7.42 -3.14
N SER A 58 -14.77 -6.71 -4.10
CA SER A 58 -13.59 -7.11 -4.87
C SER A 58 -12.59 -5.98 -4.83
N SER A 59 -11.34 -6.32 -4.56
CA SER A 59 -10.25 -5.36 -4.48
C SER A 59 -9.01 -5.95 -5.16
N SER A 60 -9.24 -6.73 -6.22
CA SER A 60 -8.16 -7.35 -7.00
C SER A 60 -7.57 -6.32 -7.96
N LEU A 61 -6.32 -6.56 -8.37
CA LEU A 61 -5.65 -5.72 -9.37
C LEU A 61 -6.47 -5.63 -10.66
N SER A 62 -6.96 -6.78 -11.17
CA SER A 62 -7.78 -6.83 -12.38
C SER A 62 -9.08 -6.03 -12.26
N PHE A 63 -9.70 -6.00 -11.06
CA PHE A 63 -10.89 -5.20 -10.81
C PHE A 63 -10.58 -3.71 -10.95
N TYR A 64 -9.54 -3.20 -10.27
CA TYR A 64 -9.18 -1.79 -10.34
C TYR A 64 -8.69 -1.36 -11.73
N LEU A 65 -7.98 -2.24 -12.46
CA LEU A 65 -7.60 -1.96 -13.85
C LEU A 65 -8.82 -1.74 -14.73
N LYS A 66 -9.83 -2.61 -14.62
CA LYS A 66 -11.08 -2.47 -15.35
C LYS A 66 -11.82 -1.18 -14.95
N LEU A 67 -11.85 -0.87 -13.67
CA LEU A 67 -12.50 0.33 -13.14
C LEU A 67 -11.88 1.62 -13.68
N CYS A 68 -10.55 1.64 -13.84
CA CYS A 68 -9.80 2.77 -14.39
C CYS A 68 -9.73 2.78 -15.94
N GLY A 69 -10.37 1.82 -16.61
CA GLY A 69 -10.26 1.67 -18.07
C GLY A 69 -8.84 1.37 -18.58
N LEU A 70 -7.98 0.82 -17.72
CA LEU A 70 -6.61 0.46 -18.07
C LEU A 70 -6.57 -0.94 -18.71
N PRO A 71 -5.53 -1.25 -19.51
CA PRO A 71 -5.43 -2.56 -20.14
C PRO A 71 -5.38 -3.67 -19.11
N SER A 72 -6.12 -4.75 -19.38
CA SER A 72 -6.17 -5.91 -18.51
C SER A 72 -4.80 -6.59 -18.38
N LYS A 73 -4.60 -7.28 -17.26
CA LYS A 73 -3.50 -8.21 -17.07
C LYS A 73 -3.92 -9.61 -17.54
N THR A 74 -2.96 -10.39 -18.03
CA THR A 74 -3.15 -11.83 -18.25
C THR A 74 -3.04 -12.52 -16.88
N ASP A 75 -4.03 -13.32 -16.52
CA ASP A 75 -3.99 -14.05 -15.23
C ASP A 75 -3.23 -15.36 -15.37
N MET A 76 -2.35 -15.66 -14.42
CA MET A 76 -1.62 -16.92 -14.36
C MET A 76 -2.02 -17.65 -13.07
N PRO A 77 -2.76 -18.78 -13.16
CA PRO A 77 -3.08 -19.57 -11.98
C PRO A 77 -1.82 -19.96 -11.24
N ILE A 78 -1.83 -19.87 -9.90
CA ILE A 78 -0.63 -20.11 -9.08
C ILE A 78 -0.05 -21.50 -9.35
N ASN A 79 -0.91 -22.53 -9.47
CA ASN A 79 -0.50 -23.90 -9.76
C ASN A 79 0.23 -24.01 -11.11
N ARG A 80 -0.19 -23.20 -12.10
CA ARG A 80 0.49 -23.17 -13.40
C ARG A 80 1.87 -22.53 -13.27
N MET A 81 2.00 -21.45 -12.51
CA MET A 81 3.30 -20.81 -12.27
C MET A 81 4.30 -21.76 -11.60
N TRP A 82 3.86 -22.52 -10.59
CA TRP A 82 4.69 -23.53 -9.92
C TRP A 82 5.14 -24.62 -10.89
N GLN A 83 4.22 -25.15 -11.71
CA GLN A 83 4.55 -26.13 -12.74
C GLN A 83 5.60 -25.60 -13.73
N LEU A 84 5.42 -24.37 -14.23
CA LEU A 84 6.37 -23.75 -15.16
C LEU A 84 7.76 -23.60 -14.54
N TYR A 85 7.82 -23.27 -13.25
CA TYR A 85 9.08 -23.16 -12.52
C TYR A 85 9.76 -24.53 -12.34
N GLU A 86 9.01 -25.56 -11.96
CA GLU A 86 9.54 -26.93 -11.84
C GLU A 86 10.00 -27.49 -13.19
N GLU A 87 9.22 -27.30 -14.25
CA GLU A 87 9.59 -27.67 -15.62
C GLU A 87 10.89 -26.96 -16.04
N ALA A 88 11.02 -25.67 -15.73
CA ALA A 88 12.20 -24.88 -16.03
C ALA A 88 13.44 -25.37 -15.28
N VAL A 89 13.34 -25.66 -13.98
CA VAL A 89 14.47 -26.15 -13.17
C VAL A 89 15.00 -27.48 -13.72
N ASN A 90 14.12 -28.33 -14.24
CA ASN A 90 14.47 -29.65 -14.76
C ASN A 90 14.85 -29.66 -16.26
N ALA A 91 14.68 -28.54 -16.97
CA ALA A 91 14.93 -28.44 -18.40
C ALA A 91 16.40 -28.11 -18.72
N THR A 92 16.92 -28.62 -19.84
CA THR A 92 18.27 -28.27 -20.33
C THR A 92 18.33 -26.85 -20.90
N THR A 93 17.21 -26.31 -21.39
CA THR A 93 17.05 -24.92 -21.84
C THR A 93 15.75 -24.32 -21.27
N PRO A 94 15.77 -23.78 -20.04
CA PRO A 94 14.59 -23.29 -19.30
C PRO A 94 13.92 -22.01 -19.83
N ILE A 95 14.35 -21.53 -20.99
CA ILE A 95 14.28 -20.09 -21.32
C ILE A 95 12.84 -19.63 -21.53
N GLU A 96 12.00 -20.38 -22.25
CA GLU A 96 10.69 -19.87 -22.67
C GLU A 96 9.63 -19.92 -21.55
N GLU A 97 9.64 -20.95 -20.70
CA GLU A 97 8.67 -21.04 -19.60
C GLU A 97 8.96 -20.03 -18.50
N MET A 98 10.24 -19.82 -18.15
CA MET A 98 10.62 -18.75 -17.23
C MET A 98 10.36 -17.36 -17.79
N ARG A 99 10.48 -17.18 -19.12
CA ARG A 99 10.12 -15.93 -19.79
C ARG A 99 8.66 -15.56 -19.57
N LYS A 100 7.74 -16.52 -19.67
CA LYS A 100 6.31 -16.29 -19.41
C LYS A 100 6.04 -15.87 -17.96
N VAL A 101 6.71 -16.50 -16.99
CA VAL A 101 6.60 -16.12 -15.57
C VAL A 101 7.12 -14.70 -15.35
N ALA A 102 8.27 -14.36 -15.94
CA ALA A 102 8.83 -13.03 -15.86
C ALA A 102 7.90 -11.97 -16.49
N GLU A 103 7.36 -12.22 -17.68
CA GLU A 103 6.41 -11.33 -18.35
C GLU A 103 5.15 -11.07 -17.51
N TYR A 104 4.62 -12.12 -16.86
CA TYR A 104 3.50 -11.97 -15.91
C TYR A 104 3.87 -11.06 -14.74
N CYS A 105 4.99 -11.32 -14.05
CA CYS A 105 5.43 -10.54 -12.90
C CYS A 105 5.70 -9.07 -13.25
N ILE A 106 6.37 -8.82 -14.38
CA ILE A 106 6.65 -7.47 -14.88
C ILE A 106 5.34 -6.74 -15.19
N THR A 107 4.39 -7.42 -15.83
CA THR A 107 3.08 -6.83 -16.16
C THR A 107 2.34 -6.45 -14.88
N ASP A 108 2.25 -7.34 -13.90
CA ASP A 108 1.57 -7.07 -12.62
C ASP A 108 2.20 -5.88 -11.87
N ALA A 109 3.53 -5.83 -11.79
CA ALA A 109 4.24 -4.72 -11.16
C ALA A 109 3.99 -3.40 -11.89
N LEU A 110 4.07 -3.40 -13.23
CA LEU A 110 3.81 -2.22 -14.05
C LEU A 110 2.37 -1.71 -13.89
N ARG A 111 1.39 -2.62 -13.86
CA ARG A 111 -0.03 -2.27 -13.69
C ARG A 111 -0.29 -1.62 -12.33
N CYS A 112 0.33 -2.09 -11.25
CA CYS A 112 0.28 -1.44 -9.95
C CYS A 112 0.81 0.01 -10.00
N GLN A 113 1.93 0.25 -10.69
CA GLN A 113 2.48 1.60 -10.83
C GLN A 113 1.59 2.50 -11.70
N GLN A 114 1.03 1.98 -12.79
CA GLN A 114 0.11 2.72 -13.65
C GLN A 114 -1.15 3.15 -12.91
N LEU A 115 -1.69 2.30 -12.04
CA LEU A 115 -2.81 2.65 -11.17
C LEU A 115 -2.46 3.82 -10.25
N MET A 116 -1.30 3.79 -9.59
CA MET A 116 -0.84 4.87 -8.71
C MET A 116 -0.67 6.20 -9.46
N LEU A 117 -0.18 6.14 -10.70
CA LEU A 117 -0.05 7.32 -11.57
C LEU A 117 -1.40 7.84 -12.07
N HIS A 118 -2.32 6.94 -12.41
CA HIS A 118 -3.65 7.30 -12.94
C HIS A 118 -4.44 8.19 -11.96
N HIS A 119 -4.31 7.93 -10.66
CA HIS A 119 -4.95 8.72 -9.60
C HIS A 119 -4.03 9.71 -8.90
N ASN A 120 -2.80 9.94 -9.40
CA ASN A 120 -1.83 10.85 -8.76
C ASN A 120 -1.66 10.61 -7.24
N VAL A 121 -1.72 9.35 -6.81
CA VAL A 121 -1.90 8.99 -5.39
C VAL A 121 -0.84 9.60 -4.48
N VAL A 122 0.41 9.61 -4.92
CA VAL A 122 1.54 10.19 -4.17
C VAL A 122 1.40 11.71 -4.07
N GLY A 123 0.95 12.37 -5.15
CA GLY A 123 0.73 13.81 -5.18
C GLY A 123 -0.37 14.22 -4.19
N ASP A 124 -1.48 13.49 -4.19
CA ASP A 124 -2.62 13.77 -3.32
C ASP A 124 -2.24 13.62 -1.84
N TYR A 125 -1.54 12.54 -1.47
CA TYR A 125 -1.05 12.39 -0.09
C TYR A 125 -0.03 13.46 0.29
N ARG A 126 0.82 13.89 -0.65
CA ARG A 126 1.80 14.96 -0.41
C ARG A 126 1.11 16.29 -0.17
N GLU A 127 0.09 16.62 -0.95
CA GLU A 127 -0.68 17.85 -0.79
C GLU A 127 -1.39 17.89 0.56
N VAL A 128 -2.06 16.80 0.95
CA VAL A 128 -2.67 16.67 2.27
C VAL A 128 -1.63 16.84 3.39
N ALA A 129 -0.46 16.22 3.26
CA ALA A 129 0.61 16.33 4.26
C ALA A 129 1.05 17.79 4.46
N ILE A 130 1.23 18.51 3.35
CA ILE A 130 1.66 19.92 3.34
C ILE A 130 0.59 20.81 3.97
N ILE A 131 -0.68 20.67 3.56
CA ILE A 131 -1.77 21.53 4.02
C ILE A 131 -2.05 21.30 5.51
N SER A 132 -1.99 20.06 5.99
CA SER A 132 -2.32 19.75 7.38
C SER A 132 -1.13 19.72 8.34
N TYR A 133 0.07 20.10 7.89
CA TYR A 133 1.29 20.09 8.70
C TYR A 133 1.54 18.73 9.38
N VAL A 134 1.35 17.64 8.63
CA VAL A 134 1.65 16.27 9.08
C VAL A 134 2.77 15.66 8.25
N SER A 135 3.37 14.58 8.74
CA SER A 135 4.33 13.85 7.92
C SER A 135 3.65 13.19 6.72
N PHE A 136 4.41 12.90 5.65
CA PHE A 136 3.87 12.13 4.52
C PHE A 136 3.34 10.76 5.00
N TYR A 137 3.97 10.16 6.01
CA TYR A 137 3.50 8.93 6.64
C TYR A 137 2.11 9.10 7.24
N ASP A 138 1.90 10.13 8.08
CA ASP A 138 0.59 10.39 8.69
C ASP A 138 -0.51 10.70 7.67
N SER A 139 -0.12 11.26 6.52
CA SER A 139 -1.04 11.44 5.40
C SER A 139 -1.52 10.09 4.84
N CYS A 140 -0.57 9.16 4.63
CA CYS A 140 -0.83 7.85 4.03
C CYS A 140 -1.51 6.85 4.97
N PHE A 141 -1.11 6.79 6.24
CA PHE A 141 -1.50 5.70 7.17
C PHE A 141 -2.64 6.11 8.11
N ASN A 142 -2.59 7.33 8.64
CA ASN A 142 -3.48 7.78 9.69
C ASN A 142 -4.80 8.40 9.17
N ALA A 143 -5.79 8.46 10.06
CA ALA A 143 -7.12 9.01 9.79
C ALA A 143 -7.10 10.52 9.48
N GLY A 144 -8.28 11.08 9.17
CA GLY A 144 -8.47 12.53 9.04
C GLY A 144 -8.21 13.31 10.34
N GLY A 145 -8.46 12.69 11.49
CA GLY A 145 -8.37 13.35 12.80
C GLY A 145 -7.02 14.01 13.08
N ILE A 146 -5.91 13.29 12.87
CA ILE A 146 -4.56 13.85 13.10
C ILE A 146 -4.27 15.06 12.20
N LYS A 147 -4.76 15.04 10.97
CA LYS A 147 -4.61 16.13 9.98
C LYS A 147 -5.35 17.37 10.45
N VAL A 148 -6.60 17.21 10.90
CA VAL A 148 -7.41 18.31 11.44
C VAL A 148 -6.80 18.86 12.74
N CYS A 149 -6.34 17.99 13.64
CA CYS A 149 -5.72 18.39 14.90
C CYS A 149 -4.45 19.22 14.66
N ASN A 150 -3.55 18.78 13.78
CA ASN A 150 -2.33 19.52 13.47
C ASN A 150 -2.64 20.86 12.80
N LEU A 151 -3.59 20.91 11.86
CA LEU A 151 -4.02 22.14 11.22
C LEU A 151 -4.61 23.14 12.23
N LEU A 152 -5.48 22.69 13.13
CA LEU A 152 -6.03 23.52 14.21
C LEU A 152 -4.95 24.00 15.18
N GLY A 153 -3.99 23.13 15.51
CA GLY A 153 -2.85 23.48 16.35
C GLY A 153 -1.99 24.57 15.73
N ALA A 154 -1.70 24.48 14.42
CA ALA A 154 -0.96 25.50 13.68
C ALA A 154 -1.72 26.84 13.68
N TYR A 155 -3.01 26.84 13.34
CA TYR A 155 -3.83 28.05 13.37
C TYR A 155 -3.88 28.68 14.77
N ALA A 156 -4.10 27.87 15.81
CA ALA A 156 -4.18 28.36 17.17
C ALA A 156 -2.86 28.96 17.65
N HIS A 157 -1.73 28.31 17.31
CA HIS A 157 -0.39 28.83 17.56
C HIS A 157 -0.21 30.22 16.93
N ASP A 158 -0.56 30.38 15.65
CA ASP A 158 -0.43 31.66 14.93
C ASP A 158 -1.32 32.77 15.51
N ASN A 159 -2.41 32.39 16.20
CA ASN A 159 -3.34 33.33 16.83
C ASN A 159 -3.15 33.45 18.36
N ASN A 160 -2.09 32.88 18.93
CA ASN A 160 -1.84 32.85 20.38
C ASN A 160 -3.01 32.25 21.20
N ILE A 161 -3.71 31.26 20.62
CA ILE A 161 -4.79 30.51 21.27
C ILE A 161 -4.20 29.24 21.86
N LEU A 162 -4.46 29.01 23.15
CA LEU A 162 -4.10 27.76 23.81
C LEU A 162 -5.15 26.69 23.52
N VAL A 163 -4.74 25.57 22.90
CA VAL A 163 -5.60 24.40 22.66
C VAL A 163 -5.17 23.27 23.58
N SER A 164 -6.12 22.68 24.29
CA SER A 164 -5.90 21.45 25.04
C SER A 164 -6.28 20.24 24.20
N MET A 165 -5.39 19.26 24.15
CA MET A 165 -5.60 17.97 23.47
C MET A 165 -6.10 16.89 24.43
N SER A 166 -6.55 17.27 25.64
CA SER A 166 -7.10 16.33 26.61
C SER A 166 -8.37 15.68 26.05
N PRO A 167 -8.51 14.34 26.14
CA PRO A 167 -9.79 13.68 25.87
C PRO A 167 -10.88 14.33 26.73
N LYS A 168 -12.05 14.62 26.13
CA LYS A 168 -13.22 14.99 26.95
C LYS A 168 -13.54 13.80 27.85
N GLU A 169 -13.59 14.03 29.15
CA GLU A 169 -14.22 13.08 30.07
C GLU A 169 -15.69 12.98 29.64
N CYS A 170 -16.10 11.79 29.18
CA CYS A 170 -17.51 11.50 28.93
C CYS A 170 -18.18 11.29 30.29
N THR A 171 -18.87 12.32 30.78
CA THR A 171 -19.87 12.24 31.86
C THR A 171 -21.19 11.71 31.34
#